data_AF-A0A7Y1YFH8-F1
#
_entry.id   AF-A0A7Y1YFH8-F1
#
_cell.length_a   1.000
_cell.length_b   1.000
_cell.length_c   1.000
_cell.angle_alpha   90.00
_cell.angle_beta   90.00
_cell.angle_gamma   90.00
#
_symmetry.space_group_name_H-M   'P 1'
#
loop_
_entity.id
_entity.type
_entity.pdbx_description
1 polymer ?
#
loop_
_entity_poly.entity_id
_entity_poly.type
_entity_poly.pdbx_seq_one_letter_code
_entity_poly.pdbx_strand_id
1 'polypeptide(L)'
;MTKILLSSNPCDAGLIAIKNINHGTTLLYSKNESIDGRKNLVVRLSEDNGTSWPFSRTMDKGEVWYSDMAALSKDKILLLYETGNDSPVFCTAFDLSWVKGE
;
A
#
# COMPACT_ATOMS: atom_id res chain seq x y z
N MET A 1 19.65 -9.08 -6.86
CA MET A 1 18.92 -8.05 -6.08
C MET A 1 18.15 -7.19 -7.07
N THR A 2 16.82 -7.28 -7.09
CA THR A 2 15.97 -6.47 -7.98
C THR A 2 15.59 -5.19 -7.24
N LYS A 3 15.92 -4.04 -7.81
CA LYS A 3 15.43 -2.74 -7.32
C LYS A 3 14.17 -2.39 -8.09
N ILE A 4 13.07 -2.14 -7.40
CA ILE A 4 11.89 -1.54 -8.00
C ILE A 4 11.98 -0.04 -7.80
N LEU A 5 11.95 0.71 -8.91
CA LEU A 5 11.92 2.16 -8.85
C LEU A 5 10.50 2.61 -8.50
N LEU A 6 10.34 3.23 -7.35
CA LEU A 6 9.13 3.96 -6.98
C LEU A 6 9.39 5.44 -7.21
N SER A 7 8.59 6.07 -8.06
CA SER A 7 8.69 7.51 -8.35
C SER A 7 8.10 8.32 -7.20
N SER A 8 8.80 8.35 -6.07
CA SER A 8 8.36 9.01 -4.84
C SER A 8 9.51 9.72 -4.11
N ASN A 9 9.19 10.78 -3.40
CA ASN A 9 10.10 11.41 -2.45
C ASN A 9 10.39 10.52 -1.21
N PRO A 10 11.50 10.72 -0.48
CA PRO A 10 11.78 9.99 0.75
C PRO A 10 10.68 10.19 1.80
N CYS A 11 10.10 9.08 2.26
CA CYS A 11 9.07 9.02 3.29
C CYS A 11 9.02 7.58 3.84
N ASP A 12 8.31 7.38 4.94
CA ASP A 12 8.01 6.05 5.46
C ASP A 12 7.08 5.25 4.51
N ALA A 13 6.91 3.96 4.73
CA ALA A 13 5.99 3.10 4.00
C ALA A 13 5.52 1.93 4.87
N GLY A 14 4.25 1.52 4.69
CA GLY A 14 3.73 0.31 5.31
C GLY A 14 4.01 -0.90 4.44
N LEU A 15 4.35 -2.06 5.05
CA LEU A 15 4.56 -3.33 4.35
C LEU A 15 4.03 -4.49 5.20
N ILE A 16 3.16 -5.30 4.61
CA ILE A 16 2.64 -6.52 5.25
C ILE A 16 2.78 -7.73 4.34
N ALA A 17 2.77 -8.92 4.97
CA ALA A 17 2.73 -10.20 4.31
C ALA A 17 1.50 -11.00 4.76
N ILE A 18 0.70 -11.47 3.82
CA ILE A 18 -0.45 -12.36 4.05
C ILE A 18 -0.06 -13.75 3.53
N LYS A 19 -0.06 -14.73 4.43
CA LYS A 19 0.29 -16.11 4.09
C LYS A 19 -0.97 -16.90 3.70
N ASN A 20 -1.02 -17.34 2.45
CA ASN A 20 -2.06 -18.19 1.91
C ASN A 20 -1.55 -19.63 1.82
N ILE A 21 -2.21 -20.55 2.53
CA ILE A 21 -1.79 -21.97 2.62
C ILE A 21 -1.66 -22.61 1.22
N ASN A 22 -2.50 -22.22 0.27
CA ASN A 22 -2.54 -22.80 -1.08
C ASN A 22 -1.91 -21.93 -2.17
N HIS A 23 -1.62 -20.65 -1.89
CA HIS A 23 -1.26 -19.66 -2.91
C HIS A 23 0.06 -18.92 -2.61
N GLY A 24 0.80 -19.34 -1.58
CA GLY A 24 2.06 -18.70 -1.19
C GLY A 24 1.83 -17.42 -0.38
N THR A 25 2.77 -16.49 -0.47
CA THR A 25 2.75 -15.23 0.29
C THR A 25 2.33 -14.08 -0.64
N THR A 26 1.32 -13.34 -0.23
CA THR A 26 0.95 -12.06 -0.86
C THR A 26 1.58 -10.94 -0.04
N LEU A 27 2.36 -10.08 -0.70
CA LEU A 27 2.88 -8.86 -0.07
C LEU A 27 2.02 -7.67 -0.49
N LEU A 28 1.76 -6.77 0.45
CA LEU A 28 1.18 -5.46 0.16
C LEU A 28 2.07 -4.38 0.75
N TYR A 29 2.28 -3.29 0.01
CA TYR A 29 2.84 -2.07 0.59
C TYR A 29 1.94 -0.86 0.32
N SER A 30 2.02 0.14 1.20
CA SER A 30 1.36 1.44 1.06
C SER A 30 2.38 2.57 1.12
N LYS A 31 2.31 3.50 0.16
CA LYS A 31 3.18 4.67 0.11
C LYS A 31 2.57 5.81 -0.69
N ASN A 32 2.87 7.05 -0.31
CA ASN A 32 2.68 8.22 -1.16
C ASN A 32 3.61 8.15 -2.40
N GLU A 33 3.05 7.96 -3.59
CA GLU A 33 3.78 7.86 -4.85
C GLU A 33 3.60 9.12 -5.68
N SER A 34 4.52 10.07 -5.49
CA SER A 34 4.59 11.32 -6.24
C SER A 34 6.00 11.90 -6.24
N ILE A 35 6.44 12.40 -7.38
CA ILE A 35 7.66 13.22 -7.49
C ILE A 35 7.43 14.65 -6.97
N ASP A 36 6.18 15.10 -6.93
CA ASP A 36 5.77 16.44 -6.53
C ASP A 36 5.18 16.41 -5.10
N GLY A 37 6.06 16.19 -4.12
CA GLY A 37 5.70 16.18 -2.70
C GLY A 37 5.11 14.88 -2.15
N ARG A 38 4.56 14.96 -0.92
CA ARG A 38 3.97 13.85 -0.16
C ARG A 38 2.47 13.75 -0.44
N LYS A 39 2.11 13.11 -1.55
CA LYS A 39 0.74 12.94 -2.02
C LYS A 39 0.55 11.63 -2.78
N ASN A 40 -0.70 11.33 -3.12
CA ASN A 40 -1.09 10.16 -3.91
C ASN A 40 -0.72 8.84 -3.20
N LEU A 41 -1.45 8.48 -2.15
CA LEU A 41 -1.31 7.20 -1.47
C LEU A 41 -1.71 6.06 -2.38
N VAL A 42 -0.75 5.18 -2.67
CA VAL A 42 -0.91 3.99 -3.49
C VAL A 42 -0.71 2.76 -2.63
N VAL A 43 -1.58 1.78 -2.82
CA VAL A 43 -1.40 0.40 -2.35
C VAL A 43 -0.93 -0.43 -3.54
N ARG A 44 0.12 -1.23 -3.36
CA ARG A 44 0.59 -2.21 -4.35
C ARG A 44 0.56 -3.62 -3.79
N LEU A 45 0.41 -4.59 -4.67
CA LEU A 45 0.35 -6.00 -4.34
C LEU A 45 1.34 -6.81 -5.18
N SER A 46 2.04 -7.74 -4.53
CA SER A 46 2.93 -8.72 -5.13
C SER A 46 2.55 -10.13 -4.71
N GLU A 47 2.52 -11.05 -5.68
CA GLU A 47 2.25 -12.48 -5.48
C GLU A 47 3.51 -13.34 -5.74
N ASP A 48 4.66 -12.72 -6.01
CA ASP A 48 5.92 -13.35 -6.39
C ASP A 48 7.07 -12.98 -5.43
N ASN A 49 6.73 -12.85 -4.14
CA ASN A 49 7.64 -12.49 -3.05
C ASN A 49 8.39 -11.15 -3.28
N GLY A 50 7.72 -10.16 -3.86
CA GLY A 50 8.25 -8.82 -4.08
C GLY A 50 9.15 -8.71 -5.32
N THR A 51 9.14 -9.71 -6.21
CA THR A 51 9.88 -9.66 -7.47
C THR A 51 9.24 -8.67 -8.45
N SER A 52 7.91 -8.64 -8.51
CA SER A 52 7.12 -7.70 -9.29
C SER A 52 5.89 -7.21 -8.50
N TRP A 53 5.35 -6.05 -8.91
CA TRP A 53 4.20 -5.38 -8.28
C TRP A 53 3.18 -4.98 -9.33
N PRO A 54 2.54 -5.95 -10.01
CA PRO A 54 1.70 -5.70 -11.19
C PRO A 54 0.36 -5.05 -10.86
N PHE A 55 -0.10 -5.17 -9.61
CA PHE A 55 -1.36 -4.60 -9.16
C PHE A 55 -1.12 -3.37 -8.28
N SER A 56 -1.84 -2.30 -8.56
CA SER A 56 -1.84 -1.09 -7.75
C SER A 56 -3.16 -0.33 -7.82
N ARG A 57 -3.49 0.35 -6.71
CA ARG A 57 -4.62 1.27 -6.61
C ARG A 57 -4.26 2.50 -5.81
N THR A 58 -4.71 3.65 -6.29
CA THR A 58 -4.70 4.90 -5.51
C THR A 58 -5.82 4.83 -4.47
N MET A 59 -5.46 4.94 -3.20
CA MET A 59 -6.40 5.09 -2.09
C MET A 59 -6.83 6.55 -1.93
N ASP A 60 -5.86 7.47 -1.97
CA ASP A 60 -6.10 8.91 -1.79
C ASP A 60 -5.18 9.70 -2.71
N LYS A 61 -5.73 10.66 -3.47
CA LYS A 61 -4.95 11.52 -4.38
C LYS A 61 -4.36 12.74 -3.66
N GLY A 62 -4.87 13.07 -2.47
CA GLY A 62 -4.48 14.23 -1.69
C GLY A 62 -3.11 14.09 -1.02
N GLU A 63 -2.82 15.04 -0.13
CA GLU A 63 -1.64 15.01 0.71
C GLU A 63 -1.69 13.83 1.68
N VAL A 64 -0.64 13.00 1.66
CA VAL A 64 -0.51 11.83 2.53
C VAL A 64 0.93 11.72 2.99
N TRP A 65 1.12 11.59 4.30
CA TRP A 65 2.42 11.44 4.92
C TRP A 65 2.69 9.97 5.22
N TYR A 66 2.56 9.55 6.48
CA TYR A 66 2.84 8.18 6.86
C TYR A 66 1.62 7.29 6.65
N SER A 67 1.89 6.01 6.44
CA SER A 67 0.85 5.01 6.29
C SER A 67 1.36 3.68 6.83
N ASP A 68 0.49 2.93 7.49
CA ASP A 68 0.78 1.58 7.95
C ASP A 68 -0.42 0.66 7.71
N MET A 69 -0.16 -0.63 7.60
CA MET A 69 -1.17 -1.63 7.27
C MET A 69 -1.19 -2.77 8.26
N ALA A 70 -2.37 -3.38 8.43
CA ALA A 70 -2.54 -4.61 9.19
C ALA A 70 -3.47 -5.57 8.45
N ALA A 71 -3.11 -6.84 8.40
CA ALA A 71 -4.03 -7.88 7.92
C ALA A 71 -5.07 -8.18 9.01
N LEU A 72 -6.35 -7.95 8.73
CA LEU A 72 -7.44 -8.41 9.60
C LEU A 72 -7.74 -9.89 9.38
N SER A 73 -7.58 -10.35 8.14
CA SER A 73 -7.78 -11.72 7.71
C SER A 73 -7.02 -11.95 6.40
N LYS A 74 -7.26 -13.06 5.71
CA LYS A 74 -6.56 -13.40 4.47
C LYS A 74 -6.95 -12.51 3.29
N ASP A 75 -8.14 -11.94 3.32
CA ASP A 75 -8.74 -11.15 2.25
C ASP A 75 -9.05 -9.71 2.66
N LYS A 76 -8.97 -9.37 3.96
CA LYS A 76 -9.27 -8.02 4.46
C LYS A 76 -8.06 -7.35 5.11
N ILE A 77 -7.78 -6.13 4.68
CA ILE A 77 -6.64 -5.30 5.10
C ILE A 77 -7.16 -4.01 5.71
N LEU A 78 -6.58 -3.60 6.84
CA LEU A 78 -6.67 -2.25 7.37
C LEU A 78 -5.51 -1.41 6.88
N LEU A 79 -5.79 -0.14 6.61
CA LEU A 79 -4.82 0.88 6.28
C LEU A 79 -5.09 2.11 7.15
N LEU A 80 -4.08 2.48 7.93
CA LEU A 80 -3.99 3.74 8.63
C LEU A 80 -3.12 4.69 7.83
N TYR A 81 -3.54 5.95 7.67
CA TYR A 81 -2.70 6.94 7.02
C TYR A 81 -2.97 8.35 7.55
N GLU A 82 -1.90 9.15 7.57
CA GLU A 82 -1.94 10.57 7.90
C GLU A 82 -2.18 11.37 6.63
N THR A 83 -3.06 12.37 6.70
CA THR A 83 -3.16 13.39 5.64
C THR A 83 -2.40 14.65 6.02
N GLY A 84 -2.41 15.65 5.13
CA GLY A 84 -1.74 16.94 5.28
C GLY A 84 -2.27 17.81 6.42
N ASN A 85 -2.66 19.06 6.14
CA ASN A 85 -3.04 20.05 7.16
C ASN A 85 -3.94 19.47 8.28
N ASP A 86 -3.61 19.81 9.53
CA ASP A 86 -4.16 19.27 10.80
C ASP A 86 -3.84 17.79 11.11
N SER A 87 -3.17 17.10 10.19
CA SER A 87 -2.69 15.70 10.28
C SER A 87 -3.71 14.70 10.82
N PRO A 88 -4.98 14.70 10.36
CA PRO A 88 -5.91 13.68 10.79
C PRO A 88 -5.43 12.31 10.31
N VAL A 89 -5.64 11.31 11.17
CA VAL A 89 -5.37 9.91 10.87
C VAL A 89 -6.68 9.28 10.40
N PHE A 90 -6.67 8.77 9.18
CA PHE A 90 -7.77 7.99 8.63
C PHE A 90 -7.51 6.50 8.82
N CYS A 91 -8.59 5.75 9.03
CA CYS A 91 -8.59 4.30 9.07
C CYS A 91 -9.59 3.79 8.04
N THR A 92 -9.13 2.97 7.10
CA THR A 92 -9.98 2.34 6.09
C THR A 92 -9.68 0.85 5.98
N ALA A 93 -10.61 0.12 5.39
CA ALA A 93 -10.44 -1.30 5.09
C ALA A 93 -10.75 -1.58 3.62
N PHE A 94 -9.99 -2.47 3.02
CA PHE A 94 -10.21 -2.96 1.65
C PHE A 94 -9.87 -4.44 1.54
N ASP A 95 -10.23 -5.04 0.41
CA ASP A 95 -9.88 -6.42 0.07
C ASP A 95 -8.92 -6.49 -1.12
N LEU A 96 -8.42 -7.71 -1.39
CA LEU A 96 -7.46 -7.92 -2.47
C LEU A 96 -8.08 -7.66 -3.86
N SER A 97 -9.39 -7.90 -4.04
CA SER A 97 -10.10 -7.61 -5.29
C SER A 97 -10.11 -6.11 -5.62
N TRP A 98 -10.29 -5.25 -4.61
CA TRP A 98 -10.20 -3.80 -4.80
C TRP A 98 -8.85 -3.38 -5.38
N VAL A 99 -7.75 -3.94 -4.84
CA VAL A 99 -6.38 -3.67 -5.33
C VAL A 99 -6.15 -4.19 -6.75
N LYS A 100 -6.72 -5.35 -7.08
CA LYS A 100 -6.65 -5.96 -8.42
C LYS A 100 -7.55 -5.28 -9.45
N GLY A 101 -8.56 -4.56 -8.98
CA GLY A 101 -9.52 -3.85 -9.82
C GLY A 101 -10.61 -4.73 -10.41
N GLU A 102 -10.97 -5.77 -9.68
CA GLU A 102 -12.06 -6.71 -9.99
C GLU A 102 -13.42 -6.17 -9.51
#